data_AF-A0A1Y3AUI0-F1
#
_entry.id   AF-A0A1Y3AUI0-F1
#
_cell.length_a   1.000
_cell.length_b   1.000
_cell.length_c   1.000
_cell.angle_alpha   90.00
_cell.angle_beta   90.00
_cell.angle_gamma   90.00
#
_symmetry.space_group_name_H-M   'P 1'
#
loop_
_entity.id
_entity.type
_entity.pdbx_description
1 polymer ?
#
loop_
_entity_poly.entity_id
_entity_poly.type
_entity_poly.pdbx_seq_one_letter_code
_entity_poly.pdbx_strand_id
1 'polypeptide(L)'
;MNWLNDLEKNFDSIQQLSNNSDVIRQMIQKHREFQRQLGSKHSQYDATLKMGKNLKEKAPKIDVPIIQDMIDELKNKWNSICNKSVDRQRKLEEALLFSGQFKDAIDALLDWLEKAREQLLNNLSVYGDLDTVTALVEQHKIFLEEFKRREKNLQSVHRISEELRKSSPGDDSYNIHAEIAAIDEKWKEVEQLS
;
A
#
# COMPACT_ATOMS: atom_id res chain seq x y z
N MET A 1 -3.58 -0.25 -36.11
CA MET A 1 -3.53 -1.11 -34.92
C MET A 1 -4.04 -0.33 -33.71
N ASN A 2 -5.36 -0.18 -33.55
CA ASN A 2 -5.91 0.71 -32.51
C ASN A 2 -6.03 0.03 -31.15
N TRP A 3 -6.28 -1.28 -31.12
CA TRP A 3 -6.56 -2.01 -29.87
C TRP A 3 -5.45 -1.92 -28.82
N LEU A 4 -4.18 -1.87 -29.21
CA LEU A 4 -3.06 -1.80 -28.27
C LEU A 4 -2.91 -0.39 -27.68
N ASN A 5 -3.12 0.64 -28.51
CA ASN A 5 -3.17 2.03 -28.04
C ASN A 5 -4.39 2.26 -27.13
N ASP A 6 -5.53 1.61 -27.44
CA ASP A 6 -6.74 1.69 -26.61
C ASP A 6 -6.52 1.02 -25.24
N LEU A 7 -5.78 -0.09 -25.19
CA LEU A 7 -5.37 -0.72 -23.93
C LEU A 7 -4.39 0.17 -23.13
N GLU A 8 -3.42 0.80 -23.79
CA GLU A 8 -2.51 1.74 -23.11
C GLU A 8 -3.28 2.92 -22.52
N LYS A 9 -4.19 3.53 -23.28
CA LYS A 9 -5.06 4.61 -22.78
C LYS A 9 -5.93 4.18 -21.61
N ASN A 10 -6.51 2.99 -21.69
CA ASN A 10 -7.30 2.41 -20.60
C ASN A 10 -6.44 2.25 -19.33
N PHE A 11 -5.23 1.70 -19.48
CA PHE A 11 -4.29 1.53 -18.38
C PHE A 11 -3.91 2.87 -17.71
N ASP A 12 -3.58 3.89 -18.50
CA ASP A 12 -3.18 5.21 -17.99
C ASP A 12 -4.34 5.92 -17.26
N SER A 13 -5.59 5.67 -17.66
CA SER A 13 -6.77 6.23 -16.97
C SER A 13 -7.02 5.65 -15.57
N ILE A 14 -6.42 4.50 -15.24
CA ILE A 14 -6.65 3.76 -13.98
C ILE A 14 -5.56 4.08 -12.93
N GLN A 15 -4.66 5.02 -13.21
CA GLN A 15 -3.37 5.13 -12.53
C GLN A 15 -3.40 5.70 -11.09
N GLN A 16 -4.45 6.42 -10.68
CA GLN A 16 -4.55 7.00 -9.33
C GLN A 16 -4.55 5.91 -8.25
N LEU A 17 -3.58 5.91 -7.33
CA LEU A 17 -3.53 5.02 -6.16
C LEU A 17 -4.25 5.67 -4.98
N SER A 18 -4.97 4.86 -4.20
CA SER A 18 -5.60 5.28 -2.93
C SER A 18 -5.00 4.46 -1.78
N ASN A 19 -5.02 5.01 -0.56
CA ASN A 19 -4.64 4.31 0.67
C ASN A 19 -5.85 3.72 1.43
N ASN A 20 -7.07 3.98 0.97
CA ASN A 20 -8.28 3.42 1.56
C ASN A 20 -8.43 1.95 1.12
N SER A 21 -8.49 1.04 2.11
CA SER A 21 -8.56 -0.41 1.87
C SER A 21 -9.71 -0.82 0.95
N ASP A 22 -10.89 -0.19 1.06
CA ASP A 22 -12.04 -0.48 0.21
C ASP A 22 -11.84 0.01 -1.23
N VAL A 23 -11.24 1.19 -1.38
CA VAL A 23 -10.91 1.74 -2.70
C VAL A 23 -9.82 0.88 -3.36
N ILE A 24 -8.80 0.48 -2.62
CA ILE A 24 -7.74 -0.42 -3.12
C ILE A 24 -8.35 -1.75 -3.59
N ARG A 25 -9.31 -2.32 -2.84
CA ARG A 25 -10.01 -3.55 -3.25
C ARG A 25 -10.79 -3.36 -4.56
N GLN A 26 -11.49 -2.24 -4.71
CA GLN A 26 -12.18 -1.90 -5.97
C GLN A 26 -11.18 -1.74 -7.13
N MET A 27 -10.04 -1.10 -6.88
CA MET A 27 -8.97 -0.95 -7.87
C MET A 27 -8.36 -2.28 -8.29
N ILE A 28 -8.14 -3.21 -7.35
CA ILE A 28 -7.70 -4.58 -7.65
C ILE A 28 -8.73 -5.28 -8.53
N GLN A 29 -10.03 -5.13 -8.25
CA GLN A 29 -11.07 -5.72 -9.08
C GLN A 29 -11.06 -5.16 -10.51
N LYS A 30 -10.91 -3.83 -10.67
CA LYS A 30 -10.77 -3.19 -11.98
C LYS A 30 -9.51 -3.66 -12.71
N HIS A 31 -8.38 -3.78 -12.00
CA HIS A 31 -7.12 -4.24 -12.59
C HIS A 31 -7.19 -5.69 -13.04
N ARG A 32 -7.90 -6.56 -12.30
CA ARG A 32 -8.18 -7.94 -12.74
C ARG A 32 -8.96 -7.99 -14.04
N GLU A 33 -9.91 -7.08 -14.24
CA GLU A 33 -10.63 -6.96 -15.51
C GLU A 33 -9.71 -6.51 -16.64
N PHE A 34 -8.86 -5.51 -16.40
CA PHE A 34 -7.82 -5.12 -17.35
C PHE A 34 -6.88 -6.29 -17.71
N GLN A 35 -6.43 -7.08 -16.73
CA GLN A 35 -5.58 -8.26 -16.96
C GLN A 35 -6.29 -9.32 -17.81
N ARG A 36 -7.60 -9.53 -17.63
CA ARG A 36 -8.39 -10.41 -18.50
C ARG A 36 -8.43 -9.88 -19.93
N GLN A 37 -8.67 -8.58 -20.11
CA GLN A 37 -8.68 -7.95 -21.43
C GLN A 37 -7.31 -8.07 -22.11
N LEU A 38 -6.23 -7.77 -21.39
CA LEU A 38 -4.86 -7.92 -21.89
C LEU A 38 -4.58 -9.38 -22.30
N GLY A 39 -4.91 -10.34 -21.43
CA GLY A 39 -4.76 -11.77 -21.73
C GLY A 39 -5.55 -12.22 -22.96
N SER A 40 -6.77 -11.70 -23.16
CA SER A 40 -7.59 -12.00 -24.34
C SER A 40 -6.95 -11.54 -25.66
N LYS A 41 -6.04 -10.56 -25.61
CA LYS A 41 -5.32 -10.03 -26.77
C LYS A 41 -4.03 -10.77 -27.09
N HIS A 42 -3.60 -11.71 -26.25
CA HIS A 42 -2.33 -12.44 -26.46
C HIS A 42 -2.31 -13.20 -27.78
N SER A 43 -3.40 -13.90 -28.13
CA SER A 43 -3.50 -14.62 -29.41
C SER A 43 -3.47 -13.68 -30.62
N GLN A 44 -4.08 -12.51 -30.51
CA GLN A 44 -4.06 -11.48 -31.55
C GLN A 44 -2.65 -10.90 -31.73
N TYR A 45 -1.91 -10.69 -30.63
CA TYR A 45 -0.51 -10.31 -30.66
C TYR A 45 0.36 -11.37 -31.34
N ASP A 46 0.26 -12.63 -30.94
CA ASP A 46 1.05 -13.73 -31.52
C ASP A 46 0.79 -13.91 -33.02
N ALA A 47 -0.48 -13.84 -33.43
CA ALA A 47 -0.86 -13.92 -34.82
C ALA A 47 -0.29 -12.77 -35.65
N THR A 48 -0.36 -11.54 -35.13
CA THR A 48 0.19 -10.35 -35.79
C THR A 48 1.71 -10.43 -35.91
N LEU A 49 2.38 -10.89 -34.84
CA LEU A 49 3.83 -11.10 -34.83
C LEU A 49 4.26 -12.16 -35.84
N LYS A 50 3.54 -13.28 -35.92
CA LYS A 50 3.78 -14.34 -36.90
C LYS A 50 3.56 -13.84 -38.34
N MET A 51 2.49 -13.08 -38.57
CA MET A 51 2.22 -12.47 -39.88
C MET A 51 3.34 -11.50 -40.29
N GLY A 52 3.81 -10.66 -39.37
CA GLY A 52 4.94 -9.76 -39.62
C GLY A 52 6.22 -10.51 -39.99
N LYS A 53 6.55 -11.60 -39.27
CA LYS A 53 7.71 -12.45 -39.59
C LYS A 53 7.60 -13.06 -40.99
N ASN A 54 6.44 -13.65 -41.31
CA ASN A 54 6.19 -14.24 -42.63
C ASN A 54 6.24 -13.18 -43.75
N LEU A 55 5.76 -11.96 -43.49
CA LEU A 55 5.82 -10.86 -44.44
C LEU A 55 7.27 -10.45 -44.70
N LYS A 56 8.08 -10.34 -43.63
CA LYS A 56 9.50 -10.00 -43.74
C LYS A 56 10.28 -11.01 -44.60
N GLU A 57 9.98 -12.30 -44.48
CA GLU A 57 10.61 -13.36 -45.28
C GLU A 57 10.32 -13.25 -46.77
N LYS A 58 9.15 -12.71 -47.14
CA LYS A 58 8.69 -12.60 -48.54
C LYS A 58 8.89 -11.20 -49.14
N ALA A 59 9.31 -10.24 -48.33
CA ALA A 59 9.42 -8.84 -48.74
C ALA A 59 10.68 -8.57 -49.58
N PRO A 60 10.63 -7.58 -50.49
CA PRO A 60 11.84 -7.03 -51.12
C PRO A 60 12.86 -6.57 -50.07
N LYS A 61 14.16 -6.68 -50.37
CA LYS A 61 15.24 -6.31 -49.44
C LYS A 61 15.13 -4.87 -48.90
N ILE A 62 14.56 -3.95 -49.68
CA ILE A 62 14.37 -2.54 -49.30
C ILE A 62 13.31 -2.36 -48.19
N ASP A 63 12.31 -3.25 -48.12
CA ASP A 63 11.20 -3.15 -47.15
C ASP A 63 11.48 -3.92 -45.85
N VAL A 64 12.45 -4.85 -45.86
CA VAL A 64 12.83 -5.66 -44.70
C VAL A 64 13.13 -4.81 -43.45
N PRO A 65 13.90 -3.71 -43.51
CA PRO A 65 14.14 -2.85 -42.34
C PRO A 65 12.85 -2.26 -41.77
N ILE A 66 11.96 -1.78 -42.63
CA ILE A 66 10.69 -1.16 -42.22
C ILE A 66 9.80 -2.19 -41.50
N ILE A 67 9.70 -3.40 -42.05
CA ILE A 67 8.91 -4.48 -41.45
C ILE A 67 9.53 -4.92 -40.12
N GLN A 68 10.86 -4.94 -40.02
CA GLN A 68 11.56 -5.26 -38.77
C GLN A 68 11.26 -4.22 -37.69
N ASP A 69 11.31 -2.93 -38.03
CA ASP A 69 10.99 -1.84 -37.10
C ASP A 69 9.54 -1.95 -36.58
N MET A 70 8.58 -2.23 -37.45
CA MET A 70 7.18 -2.43 -37.05
C MET A 70 6.99 -3.64 -36.11
N ILE A 71 7.72 -4.74 -36.36
CA ILE A 71 7.70 -5.92 -35.49
C ILE A 71 8.27 -5.59 -34.12
N ASP A 72 9.37 -4.86 -34.07
CA ASP A 72 10.03 -4.53 -32.80
C ASP A 72 9.23 -3.47 -32.02
N GLU A 73 8.61 -2.50 -32.68
CA GLU A 73 7.66 -1.59 -32.06
C GLU A 73 6.50 -2.36 -31.40
N LEU A 74 5.90 -3.32 -32.12
CA LEU A 74 4.82 -4.15 -31.58
C LEU A 74 5.25 -4.94 -30.34
N LYS A 75 6.43 -5.58 -30.37
CA LYS A 75 6.98 -6.30 -29.21
C LYS A 75 7.23 -5.37 -28.04
N ASN A 76 7.84 -4.21 -28.29
CA ASN A 76 8.19 -3.25 -27.26
C ASN A 76 6.95 -2.75 -26.53
N LYS A 77 5.89 -2.39 -27.27
CA LYS A 77 4.62 -1.97 -26.68
C LYS A 77 3.93 -3.10 -25.91
N TRP A 78 3.88 -4.30 -26.46
CA TRP A 78 3.29 -5.47 -25.78
C TRP A 78 4.02 -5.81 -24.48
N ASN A 79 5.35 -5.81 -24.49
CA ASN A 79 6.16 -6.08 -23.30
C ASN A 79 6.01 -4.95 -22.28
N SER A 80 5.98 -3.69 -22.74
CA SER A 80 5.77 -2.51 -21.89
C SER A 80 4.45 -2.61 -21.11
N ILE A 81 3.33 -2.89 -21.79
CA ILE A 81 2.02 -2.98 -21.14
C ILE A 81 1.93 -4.19 -20.19
N CYS A 82 2.53 -5.33 -20.55
CA CYS A 82 2.62 -6.50 -19.67
C CYS A 82 3.40 -6.17 -18.39
N ASN A 83 4.58 -5.55 -18.52
CA ASN A 83 5.43 -5.19 -17.39
C ASN A 83 4.76 -4.15 -16.49
N LYS A 84 4.14 -3.12 -17.08
CA LYS A 84 3.35 -2.12 -16.35
C LYS A 84 2.19 -2.78 -15.58
N SER A 85 1.51 -3.76 -16.19
CA SER A 85 0.41 -4.50 -15.54
C SER A 85 0.88 -5.30 -14.31
N VAL A 86 2.05 -5.94 -14.41
CA VAL A 86 2.65 -6.68 -13.29
C VAL A 86 3.07 -5.74 -12.16
N ASP A 87 3.77 -4.65 -12.48
CA ASP A 87 4.18 -3.66 -11.47
C ASP A 87 2.97 -3.01 -10.79
N ARG A 88 1.89 -2.74 -11.55
CA ARG A 88 0.64 -2.21 -10.98
C ARG A 88 -0.01 -3.20 -10.01
N GLN A 89 -0.08 -4.48 -10.36
CA GLN A 89 -0.63 -5.51 -9.47
C GLN A 89 0.16 -5.55 -8.16
N ARG A 90 1.50 -5.60 -8.24
CA ARG A 90 2.38 -5.59 -7.07
C ARG A 90 2.13 -4.39 -6.17
N LYS A 91 2.09 -3.18 -6.76
CA LYS A 91 1.83 -1.93 -6.01
C LYS A 91 0.47 -1.92 -5.32
N LEU A 92 -0.58 -2.45 -5.96
CA LEU A 92 -1.91 -2.54 -5.36
C LEU A 92 -1.94 -3.52 -4.18
N GLU A 93 -1.25 -4.65 -4.30
CA GLU A 93 -1.14 -5.64 -3.22
C GLU A 93 -0.31 -5.11 -2.03
N GLU A 94 0.81 -4.44 -2.31
CA GLU A 94 1.62 -3.75 -1.30
C GLU A 94 0.81 -2.67 -0.57
N ALA A 95 0.08 -1.83 -1.30
CA ALA A 95 -0.78 -0.80 -0.71
C ALA A 95 -1.89 -1.41 0.16
N LEU A 96 -2.52 -2.51 -0.28
CA LEU A 96 -3.56 -3.19 0.50
C LEU A 96 -2.99 -3.76 1.81
N LEU A 97 -1.81 -4.39 1.73
CA LEU A 97 -1.13 -4.95 2.89
C LEU A 97 -0.77 -3.85 3.90
N PHE A 98 -0.13 -2.78 3.45
CA PHE A 98 0.26 -1.68 4.34
C PHE A 98 -0.95 -0.95 4.93
N SER A 99 -2.02 -0.75 4.16
CA SER A 99 -3.26 -0.14 4.64
C SER A 99 -3.89 -0.97 5.77
N GLY A 100 -3.91 -2.30 5.62
CA GLY A 100 -4.37 -3.21 6.67
C GLY A 100 -3.47 -3.19 7.91
N GLN A 101 -2.16 -3.34 7.73
CA GLN A 101 -1.19 -3.31 8.84
C GLN A 101 -1.23 -1.98 9.61
N PHE A 102 -1.39 -0.87 8.89
CA PHE A 102 -1.53 0.45 9.49
C PHE A 102 -2.77 0.50 10.38
N LYS A 103 -3.94 0.16 9.82
CA LYS A 103 -5.20 0.18 10.56
C LYS A 103 -5.15 -0.71 11.81
N ASP A 104 -4.70 -1.95 11.67
CA ASP A 104 -4.61 -2.89 12.79
C ASP A 104 -3.65 -2.38 13.89
N ALA A 105 -2.52 -1.77 13.50
CA ALA A 105 -1.55 -1.24 14.44
C ALA A 105 -2.03 0.03 15.14
N ILE A 106 -2.72 0.92 14.42
CA ILE A 106 -3.37 2.12 14.96
C ILE A 106 -4.44 1.71 15.98
N ASP A 107 -5.36 0.82 15.61
CA ASP A 107 -6.46 0.36 16.47
C ASP A 107 -5.91 -0.31 17.75
N ALA A 108 -4.92 -1.19 17.62
CA ALA A 108 -4.29 -1.85 18.76
C ALA A 108 -3.55 -0.88 19.69
N LEU A 109 -2.93 0.17 19.14
CA LEU A 109 -2.22 1.17 19.93
C LEU A 109 -3.19 2.11 20.66
N LEU A 110 -4.27 2.54 19.99
CA LEU A 110 -5.32 3.35 20.59
C LEU A 110 -6.04 2.64 21.73
N ASP A 111 -6.43 1.37 21.54
CA ASP A 111 -7.05 0.56 22.58
C ASP A 111 -6.14 0.39 23.80
N TRP A 112 -4.84 0.16 23.58
CA TRP A 112 -3.87 0.08 24.67
C TRP A 112 -3.67 1.44 25.38
N LEU A 113 -3.55 2.54 24.62
CA LEU A 113 -3.36 3.88 25.17
C LEU A 113 -4.54 4.29 26.06
N GLU A 114 -5.77 3.97 25.65
CA GLU A 114 -6.96 4.27 26.47
C GLU A 114 -6.94 3.48 27.79
N LYS A 115 -6.63 2.18 27.74
CA LYS A 115 -6.51 1.35 28.95
C LYS A 115 -5.37 1.80 29.86
N ALA A 116 -4.23 2.17 29.28
CA ALA A 116 -3.08 2.70 30.00
C ALA A 116 -3.44 4.00 30.75
N ARG A 117 -4.11 4.92 30.05
CA ARG A 117 -4.59 6.18 30.60
C ARG A 117 -5.56 5.96 31.76
N GLU A 118 -6.56 5.09 31.59
CA GLU A 118 -7.52 4.74 32.65
C GLU A 118 -6.82 4.11 33.86
N GLN A 119 -5.88 3.18 33.64
CA GLN A 119 -5.08 2.56 34.70
C GLN A 119 -4.29 3.60 35.50
N LEU A 120 -3.61 4.53 34.83
CA LEU A 120 -2.82 5.58 35.48
C LEU A 120 -3.72 6.54 36.27
N LEU A 121 -4.84 6.98 35.69
CA LEU A 121 -5.80 7.87 36.37
C LEU A 121 -6.40 7.24 37.62
N ASN A 122 -6.74 5.96 37.58
CA ASN A 122 -7.28 5.23 38.74
C ASN A 122 -6.25 5.07 39.86
N ASN A 123 -4.96 5.05 39.53
CA ASN A 123 -3.86 4.90 40.49
C ASN A 123 -3.38 6.22 41.10
N LEU A 124 -3.93 7.38 40.70
CA LEU A 124 -3.55 8.70 41.23
C LEU A 124 -3.93 8.90 42.71
N SER A 125 -4.93 8.17 43.21
CA SER A 125 -5.36 8.26 44.62
C SER A 125 -4.59 7.27 45.49
N VAL A 126 -3.44 7.70 46.02
CA VAL A 126 -2.65 6.92 46.97
C VAL A 126 -3.28 7.03 48.37
N TYR A 127 -4.33 6.25 48.63
CA TYR A 127 -4.85 6.03 49.99
C TYR A 127 -4.66 4.56 50.33
N GLY A 128 -3.83 4.24 51.33
CA GLY A 128 -3.59 2.84 51.69
C GLY A 128 -2.44 2.65 52.68
N ASP A 129 -2.34 1.42 53.17
CA ASP A 129 -1.25 0.93 53.99
C ASP A 129 0.03 0.69 53.16
N LEU A 130 1.12 0.35 53.83
CA LEU A 130 2.43 0.12 53.21
C LEU A 130 2.39 -0.97 52.12
N ASP A 131 1.57 -2.01 52.32
CA ASP A 131 1.41 -3.11 51.37
C ASP A 131 0.73 -2.62 50.08
N THR A 132 -0.31 -1.79 50.19
CA THR A 132 -0.98 -1.16 49.03
C THR A 132 -0.01 -0.27 48.24
N VAL A 133 0.77 0.57 48.93
CA VAL A 133 1.75 1.45 48.28
C VAL A 133 2.84 0.63 47.57
N THR A 134 3.33 -0.45 48.21
CA THR A 134 4.35 -1.32 47.62
C THR A 134 3.82 -2.03 46.37
N ALA A 135 2.57 -2.50 46.40
CA ALA A 135 1.93 -3.09 45.23
C ALA A 135 1.76 -2.09 44.09
N LEU A 136 1.34 -0.85 44.38
CA LEU A 136 1.22 0.22 43.37
C LEU A 136 2.55 0.55 42.70
N VAL A 137 3.64 0.63 43.47
CA VAL A 137 4.99 0.86 42.92
C VAL A 137 5.40 -0.26 41.96
N GLU A 138 5.13 -1.52 42.30
CA GLU A 138 5.48 -2.65 41.43
C GLU A 138 4.64 -2.68 40.16
N GLN A 139 3.33 -2.42 40.26
CA GLN A 139 2.46 -2.26 39.08
C GLN A 139 2.95 -1.14 38.16
N HIS A 140 3.38 -0.02 38.72
CA HIS A 140 3.91 1.09 37.94
C HIS A 140 5.22 0.75 37.21
N LYS A 141 6.14 -0.02 37.83
CA LYS A 141 7.35 -0.50 37.13
C LYS A 141 7.00 -1.41 35.94
N ILE A 142 6.08 -2.36 36.14
CA ILE A 142 5.61 -3.25 35.07
C ILE A 142 5.01 -2.43 33.92
N PHE A 143 4.23 -1.39 34.26
CA PHE A 143 3.69 -0.46 33.29
C PHE A 143 4.80 0.25 32.49
N LEU A 144 5.82 0.80 33.14
CA LEU A 144 6.93 1.49 32.46
C LEU A 144 7.70 0.55 31.51
N GLU A 145 7.88 -0.72 31.88
CA GLU A 145 8.50 -1.72 31.00
C GLU A 145 7.63 -2.00 29.76
N GLU A 146 6.31 -2.10 29.93
CA GLU A 146 5.39 -2.24 28.80
C GLU A 146 5.37 -0.97 27.93
N PHE A 147 5.31 0.21 28.52
CA PHE A 147 5.33 1.50 27.82
C PHE A 147 6.55 1.60 26.91
N LYS A 148 7.74 1.31 27.45
CA LYS A 148 8.98 1.28 26.67
C LYS A 148 8.97 0.23 25.55
N ARG A 149 8.34 -0.92 25.77
CA ARG A 149 8.19 -1.95 24.72
C ARG A 149 7.27 -1.46 23.60
N ARG A 150 6.18 -0.77 23.93
CA ARG A 150 5.18 -0.24 22.99
C ARG A 150 5.71 0.92 22.15
N GLU A 151 6.77 1.62 22.59
CA GLU A 151 7.44 2.65 21.80
C GLU A 151 7.90 2.13 20.42
N LYS A 152 8.36 0.87 20.36
CA LYS A 152 8.71 0.22 19.09
C LYS A 152 7.52 0.06 18.15
N ASN A 153 6.33 -0.15 18.69
CA ASN A 153 5.11 -0.27 17.90
C ASN A 153 4.73 1.10 17.33
N LEU A 154 4.83 2.17 18.13
CA LEU A 154 4.63 3.54 17.65
C LEU A 154 5.60 3.88 16.51
N GLN A 155 6.88 3.56 16.66
CA GLN A 155 7.87 3.74 15.58
C GLN A 155 7.50 2.94 14.31
N SER A 156 6.98 1.72 14.46
CA SER A 156 6.52 0.91 13.33
C SER A 156 5.32 1.55 12.62
N VAL A 157 4.36 2.09 13.38
CA VAL A 157 3.20 2.82 12.86
C VAL A 157 3.63 4.04 12.04
N HIS A 158 4.56 4.84 12.57
CA HIS A 158 5.18 5.97 11.85
C HIS A 158 5.90 5.54 10.56
N ARG A 159 6.59 4.39 10.57
CA ARG A 159 7.25 3.88 9.37
C ARG A 159 6.22 3.46 8.30
N ILE A 160 5.14 2.78 8.70
CA ILE A 160 4.10 2.32 7.76
C ILE A 160 3.35 3.52 7.18
N SER A 161 3.05 4.56 7.99
CA SER A 161 2.39 5.77 7.50
C SER A 161 3.21 6.50 6.43
N GLU A 162 4.53 6.57 6.62
CA GLU A 162 5.45 7.14 5.63
C GLU A 162 5.45 6.36 4.31
N GLU A 163 5.45 5.03 4.36
CA GLU A 163 5.38 4.20 3.15
C GLU A 163 4.04 4.37 2.42
N LEU A 164 2.92 4.39 3.16
CA LEU A 164 1.60 4.65 2.58
C LEU A 164 1.50 6.03 1.92
N ARG A 165 2.13 7.04 2.52
CA ARG A 165 2.17 8.39 1.96
C ARG A 165 2.98 8.45 0.66
N LYS A 166 4.07 7.71 0.56
CA LYS A 166 4.85 7.61 -0.69
C LYS A 166 4.07 6.90 -1.79
N SER A 167 3.22 5.91 -1.44
CA SER A 167 2.45 5.15 -2.43
C SER A 167 1.21 5.88 -2.97
N SER A 168 0.67 6.87 -2.25
CA SER A 168 -0.48 7.67 -2.71
C SER A 168 -0.31 9.15 -2.34
N PRO A 169 0.19 9.99 -3.28
CA PRO A 169 0.15 11.43 -3.13
C PRO A 169 -1.26 11.96 -3.43
N GLY A 170 -1.95 12.51 -2.44
CA GLY A 170 -3.30 13.07 -2.58
C GLY A 170 -4.05 13.24 -1.26
N ASP A 171 -5.38 13.38 -1.32
CA ASP A 171 -6.28 13.58 -0.17
C ASP A 171 -6.15 12.50 0.91
N ASP A 172 -5.81 11.26 0.53
CA ASP A 172 -5.61 10.15 1.47
C ASP A 172 -4.43 10.37 2.43
N SER A 173 -3.47 11.23 2.09
CA SER A 173 -2.38 11.60 2.98
C SER A 173 -2.84 12.44 4.17
N TYR A 174 -3.96 13.16 4.06
CA TYR A 174 -4.50 13.97 5.14
C TYR A 174 -5.07 13.11 6.27
N ASN A 175 -5.81 12.05 5.93
CA ASN A 175 -6.39 11.13 6.91
C ASN A 175 -5.31 10.39 7.71
N ILE A 176 -4.26 9.90 7.03
CA ILE A 176 -3.11 9.26 7.69
C ILE A 176 -2.43 10.24 8.66
N HIS A 177 -2.29 11.51 8.28
CA HIS A 177 -1.69 12.52 9.16
C HIS A 177 -2.52 12.77 10.41
N ALA A 178 -3.86 12.86 10.27
CA ALA A 178 -4.76 13.05 11.40
C ALA A 178 -4.73 11.86 12.37
N GLU A 179 -4.73 10.62 11.86
CA GLU A 179 -4.65 9.40 12.69
C GLU A 179 -3.32 9.32 13.46
N ILE A 180 -2.20 9.64 12.80
CA ILE A 180 -0.89 9.71 13.45
C ILE A 180 -0.86 10.79 14.53
N ALA A 181 -1.36 11.98 14.23
CA ALA A 181 -1.40 13.08 15.20
C ALA A 181 -2.22 12.73 16.45
N ALA A 182 -3.36 12.06 16.27
CA ALA A 182 -4.20 11.61 17.38
C ALA A 182 -3.50 10.58 18.28
N ILE A 183 -2.74 9.65 17.69
CA ILE A 183 -1.93 8.70 18.48
C ILE A 183 -0.79 9.39 19.19
N ASP A 184 -0.08 10.31 18.53
CA ASP A 184 1.03 11.03 19.15
C ASP A 184 0.55 11.89 20.32
N GLU A 185 -0.65 12.48 20.22
CA GLU A 185 -1.29 13.22 21.31
C GLU A 185 -1.63 12.30 22.49
N LYS A 186 -2.33 11.19 22.24
CA LYS A 186 -2.67 10.21 23.30
C LYS A 186 -1.44 9.58 23.94
N TRP A 187 -0.40 9.33 23.16
CA TRP A 187 0.88 8.82 23.66
C TRP A 187 1.51 9.80 24.65
N LYS A 188 1.54 11.10 24.32
CA LYS A 188 2.03 12.16 25.21
C LYS A 188 1.20 12.29 26.48
N GLU A 189 -0.12 12.11 26.41
CA GLU A 189 -0.98 12.14 27.60
C GLU A 189 -0.59 11.02 28.57
N VAL A 190 -0.43 9.78 28.07
CA VAL A 190 0.00 8.64 28.88
C VAL A 190 1.41 8.85 29.45
N GLU A 191 2.33 9.39 28.65
CA GLU A 191 3.70 9.72 29.10
C GLU A 191 3.73 10.77 30.22
N GLN A 192 2.79 11.72 30.22
CA GLN A 192 2.67 12.73 31.29
C GLN A 192 2.03 12.19 32.56
N LEU A 193 1.20 11.15 32.44
CA LEU A 193 0.52 10.51 33.56
C LEU A 193 1.39 9.42 34.24
N SER A 194 2.44 8.95 33.56
CA SER A 194 3.40 7.96 34.06
C SER A 194 4.57 8.62 34.79
#